data_AF-A0A7Y2MN19-F1
#
_entry.id   AF-A0A7Y2MN19-F1
#
_cell.length_a   1.000
_cell.length_b   1.000
_cell.length_c   1.000
_cell.angle_alpha   90.00
_cell.angle_beta   90.00
_cell.angle_gamma   90.00
#
_symmetry.space_group_name_H-M   'P 1'
#
loop_
_entity.id
_entity.type
_entity.pdbx_description
1 polymer ?
#
loop_
_entity_poly.entity_id
_entity_poly.type
_entity_poly.pdbx_seq_one_letter_code
_entity_poly.pdbx_strand_id
1 'polypeptide(L)'
;YYLVSPWILGNTISIWGRFYDYTTKEFRQLVRSMILGNSRTYLNWALKALGNWNTKTAPADVNIHIIHGSQDKTFPIQSLNKVSFRIKDGGHFMVYKHAEEISKFINEKMIVPVE
;
A
#
# COMPACT_ATOMS: atom_id res chain seq x y z
N TYR A 1 17.29 12.00 14.71
CA TYR A 1 17.99 10.82 14.16
C TYR A 1 17.26 10.32 12.92
N TYR A 2 17.91 10.31 11.76
CA TYR A 2 17.35 9.77 10.52
C TYR A 2 17.51 8.26 10.50
N LEU A 3 16.48 7.54 10.95
CA LEU A 3 16.47 6.10 11.24
C LEU A 3 16.61 5.21 10.00
N VAL A 4 16.35 5.75 8.81
CA VAL A 4 16.16 4.97 7.59
C VAL A 4 17.17 5.39 6.51
N SER A 5 18.03 4.46 6.12
CA SER A 5 18.96 4.61 5.00
C SER A 5 18.38 3.93 3.75
N PRO A 6 18.05 4.68 2.68
CA PRO A 6 17.55 4.09 1.43
C PRO A 6 18.48 3.02 0.87
N TRP A 7 19.80 3.24 0.97
CA TRP A 7 20.79 2.27 0.51
C TRP A 7 20.71 0.95 1.27
N ILE A 8 20.63 0.96 2.60
CA ILE A 8 20.53 -0.27 3.39
C ILE A 8 19.21 -0.99 3.06
N LEU A 9 18.09 -0.27 3.07
CA LEU A 9 16.77 -0.86 2.79
C LEU A 9 16.67 -1.45 1.38
N GLY A 10 17.13 -0.71 0.37
CA GLY A 10 17.12 -1.18 -1.01
C GLY A 10 18.04 -2.38 -1.25
N ASN A 11 19.20 -2.46 -0.58
CA ASN A 11 20.16 -3.57 -0.72
C ASN A 11 19.83 -4.81 0.10
N THR A 12 18.96 -4.69 1.11
CA THR A 12 18.54 -5.83 1.95
C THR A 12 17.21 -6.44 1.54
N ILE A 13 16.53 -5.91 0.50
CA ILE A 13 15.19 -6.35 0.11
C ILE A 13 15.08 -7.82 -0.28
N SER A 14 16.18 -8.44 -0.73
CA SER A 14 16.21 -9.88 -1.01
C SER A 14 16.01 -10.73 0.25
N ILE A 15 16.35 -10.20 1.43
CA ILE A 15 16.26 -10.89 2.72
C ILE A 15 14.82 -10.88 3.23
N TRP A 16 14.17 -9.70 3.23
CA TRP A 16 12.87 -9.52 3.87
C TRP A 16 11.69 -9.41 2.88
N GLY A 17 11.93 -9.06 1.62
CA GLY A 17 10.86 -8.68 0.68
C GLY A 17 9.80 -9.77 0.44
N ARG A 18 10.19 -11.05 0.43
CA ARG A 18 9.24 -12.17 0.27
C ARG A 18 8.23 -12.23 1.42
N PHE A 19 8.63 -11.86 2.63
CA PHE A 19 7.72 -11.84 3.78
C PHE A 19 6.65 -10.76 3.64
N TYR A 20 6.92 -9.70 2.88
CA TYR A 20 6.06 -8.53 2.64
C TYR A 20 5.44 -8.50 1.24
N ASP A 21 5.15 -9.67 0.68
CA ASP A 21 4.44 -9.84 -0.61
C ASP A 21 5.25 -9.51 -1.88
N TYR A 22 6.55 -9.24 -1.76
CA TYR A 22 7.46 -9.05 -2.92
C TYR A 22 8.06 -10.39 -3.34
N THR A 23 7.20 -11.29 -3.81
CA THR A 23 7.53 -12.71 -4.03
C THR A 23 8.41 -12.96 -5.25
N THR A 24 8.31 -12.13 -6.29
CA THR A 24 9.08 -12.27 -7.53
C THR A 24 10.33 -11.37 -7.54
N LYS A 25 11.27 -11.65 -8.46
CA LYS A 25 12.47 -10.82 -8.63
C LYS A 25 12.08 -9.43 -9.11
N GLU A 26 11.10 -9.36 -10.01
CA GLU A 26 10.55 -8.16 -10.62
C GLU A 26 9.95 -7.25 -9.54
N PHE A 27 9.13 -7.79 -8.64
CA PHE A 27 8.56 -7.00 -7.53
C PHE A 27 9.62 -6.48 -6.58
N ARG A 28 10.63 -7.29 -6.22
CA ARG A 28 11.75 -6.83 -5.39
C ARG A 28 12.58 -5.76 -6.08
N GLN A 29 12.81 -5.87 -7.38
CA GLN A 29 13.53 -4.86 -8.16
C GLN A 29 12.74 -3.55 -8.25
N LEU A 30 11.42 -3.63 -8.43
CA LEU A 30 10.56 -2.46 -8.43
C LEU A 30 10.57 -1.74 -7.06
N VAL A 31 10.40 -2.46 -5.96
CA VAL A 31 10.46 -1.82 -4.63
C VAL A 31 11.86 -1.28 -4.33
N ARG A 32 12.91 -1.99 -4.75
CA ARG A 32 14.29 -1.48 -4.67
C ARG A 32 14.45 -0.16 -5.43
N SER A 33 13.94 -0.05 -6.65
CA SER A 33 14.06 1.18 -7.44
C SER A 33 13.25 2.32 -6.82
N MET A 34 12.06 2.04 -6.28
CA MET A 34 11.27 3.01 -5.51
C MET A 34 12.04 3.52 -4.28
N ILE A 35 12.68 2.63 -3.52
CA ILE A 35 13.45 3.02 -2.32
C ILE A 35 14.69 3.85 -2.73
N LEU A 36 15.49 3.35 -3.67
CA LEU A 36 16.75 3.99 -4.07
C LEU A 36 16.55 5.27 -4.89
N GLY A 37 15.39 5.43 -5.54
CA GLY A 37 15.02 6.64 -6.27
C GLY A 37 14.63 7.81 -5.37
N ASN A 38 14.47 7.60 -4.06
CA ASN A 38 14.11 8.63 -3.11
C ASN A 38 15.33 9.11 -2.30
N SER A 39 15.39 10.42 -2.04
CA SER A 39 16.42 10.97 -1.17
C SER A 39 16.23 10.49 0.27
N ARG A 40 17.32 10.39 1.04
CA ARG A 40 17.24 10.06 2.47
C ARG A 40 16.33 11.02 3.22
N THR A 41 16.43 12.32 2.93
CA THR A 41 15.60 13.35 3.54
C THR A 41 14.12 13.10 3.28
N TYR A 42 13.75 12.88 2.02
CA TYR A 42 12.36 12.61 1.64
C TYR A 42 11.84 11.32 2.27
N LEU A 43 12.59 10.22 2.21
CA LEU A 43 12.13 8.94 2.75
C LEU A 43 11.89 9.01 4.26
N ASN A 44 12.78 9.67 5.01
CA ASN A 44 12.57 9.86 6.45
C ASN A 44 11.39 10.80 6.75
N TRP A 45 11.20 11.86 5.96
CA TRP A 45 10.01 12.69 6.06
C TRP A 45 8.73 11.90 5.78
N ALA A 46 8.69 11.11 4.71
CA ALA A 46 7.52 10.35 4.29
C ALA A 46 7.11 9.33 5.36
N LEU A 47 8.07 8.60 5.94
CA LEU A 47 7.80 7.66 7.03
C LEU A 47 7.31 8.37 8.29
N LYS A 48 7.86 9.55 8.60
CA LYS A 48 7.36 10.38 9.71
C LYS A 48 5.94 10.87 9.46
N ALA A 49 5.65 11.34 8.24
CA ALA A 49 4.34 11.84 7.86
C ALA A 49 3.29 10.72 7.87
N LEU A 50 3.64 9.54 7.36
CA LEU A 50 2.81 8.35 7.39
C LEU A 50 2.49 7.91 8.83
N GLY A 51 3.51 7.79 9.69
CA GLY A 51 3.32 7.33 11.07
C GLY A 51 2.60 8.33 11.98
N ASN A 52 2.62 9.63 11.65
CA ASN A 52 1.92 10.68 12.39
C ASN A 52 0.70 11.21 11.62
N TRP A 53 0.18 10.43 10.67
CA TRP A 53 -0.93 10.88 9.84
C TRP A 53 -2.18 11.07 10.71
N ASN A 54 -2.60 12.33 10.87
CA ASN A 54 -3.80 12.67 11.63
C ASN A 54 -5.02 12.67 10.69
N THR A 55 -5.73 11.55 10.65
CA THR A 55 -6.93 11.39 9.82
C THR A 55 -8.06 12.28 10.34
N LYS A 56 -8.56 13.19 9.49
CA LYS A 56 -9.83 13.87 9.76
C LYS A 56 -10.97 12.92 9.44
N THR A 57 -12.00 12.89 10.29
CA THR A 57 -13.26 12.22 9.98
C THR A 57 -13.86 12.83 8.72
N ALA A 58 -14.20 11.97 7.76
CA ALA A 58 -14.91 12.40 6.57
C ALA A 58 -16.35 12.83 6.93
N PRO A 59 -16.94 13.76 6.17
CA PRO A 59 -18.36 14.09 6.29
C PRO A 59 -19.24 12.84 6.11
N ALA A 60 -20.37 12.80 6.81
CA ALA A 60 -21.25 11.63 6.84
C ALA A 60 -21.92 11.32 5.48
N ASP A 61 -22.01 12.31 4.61
CA ASP A 61 -22.55 12.25 3.25
C ASP A 61 -21.53 11.72 2.21
N VAL A 62 -20.26 11.55 2.59
CA VAL A 62 -19.24 11.01 1.68
C VAL A 62 -19.20 9.49 1.78
N ASN A 63 -19.59 8.81 0.70
CA ASN A 63 -19.47 7.36 0.60
C ASN A 63 -17.99 6.94 0.37
N ILE A 64 -17.34 6.41 1.40
CA ILE A 64 -15.96 5.93 1.33
C ILE A 64 -15.91 4.42 1.12
N HIS A 65 -15.22 4.00 0.06
CA HIS A 65 -14.88 2.61 -0.18
C HIS A 65 -13.42 2.33 0.15
N ILE A 66 -13.19 1.41 1.09
CA ILE A 66 -11.84 0.96 1.47
C ILE A 66 -11.58 -0.39 0.81
N ILE A 67 -10.57 -0.46 -0.06
CA ILE A 67 -10.10 -1.70 -0.68
C ILE A 67 -8.83 -2.12 0.08
N HIS A 68 -8.76 -3.37 0.55
CA HIS A 68 -7.62 -3.83 1.35
C HIS A 68 -7.26 -5.29 1.11
N GLY A 69 -5.96 -5.59 1.22
CA GLY A 69 -5.42 -6.94 1.08
C GLY A 69 -5.62 -7.75 2.36
N SER A 70 -6.17 -8.95 2.26
CA SER A 70 -6.39 -9.82 3.43
C SER A 70 -5.11 -10.28 4.13
N GLN A 71 -3.96 -10.23 3.45
CA GLN A 71 -2.65 -10.62 3.97
C GLN A 71 -1.63 -9.45 3.93
N ASP A 72 -2.10 -8.19 3.90
CA ASP A 72 -1.20 -7.04 3.98
C ASP A 72 -0.49 -7.00 5.35
N LYS A 73 0.84 -7.15 5.34
CA LYS A 73 1.69 -7.10 6.53
C LYS A 73 2.37 -5.75 6.75
N THR A 74 2.31 -4.86 5.76
CA THR A 74 2.77 -3.47 5.89
C THR A 74 1.71 -2.66 6.64
N PHE A 75 0.45 -2.82 6.25
CA PHE A 75 -0.71 -2.24 6.93
C PHE A 75 -1.72 -3.34 7.27
N PRO A 76 -1.66 -3.93 8.49
CA PRO A 76 -2.52 -5.03 8.88
C PRO A 76 -4.01 -4.69 8.77
N ILE A 77 -4.77 -5.54 8.07
CA ILE A 77 -6.21 -5.35 7.86
C ILE A 77 -7.01 -5.34 9.17
N GLN A 78 -6.47 -5.95 10.23
CA GLN A 78 -7.06 -5.98 11.57
C GLN A 78 -7.08 -4.61 12.25
N SER A 79 -6.25 -3.66 11.78
CA SER A 79 -6.24 -2.28 12.27
C SER A 79 -7.35 -1.42 11.64
N LEU A 80 -8.16 -1.99 10.74
CA LEU A 80 -9.24 -1.28 10.05
C LEU A 80 -10.62 -1.64 10.63
N ASN A 81 -11.43 -0.63 10.92
CA ASN A 81 -12.80 -0.82 11.41
C ASN A 81 -13.79 -1.22 10.30
N LYS A 82 -13.50 -0.85 9.05
CA LYS A 82 -14.36 -1.11 7.88
C LYS A 82 -13.50 -1.38 6.66
N VAL A 83 -13.88 -2.39 5.88
CA VAL A 83 -13.29 -2.70 4.57
C VAL A 83 -14.44 -2.98 3.60
N SER A 84 -14.52 -2.21 2.53
CA SER A 84 -15.59 -2.33 1.52
C SER A 84 -15.30 -3.43 0.52
N PHE A 85 -14.02 -3.68 0.24
CA PHE A 85 -13.59 -4.76 -0.63
C PHE A 85 -12.29 -5.39 -0.13
N ARG A 86 -12.32 -6.70 0.09
CA ARG A 86 -11.17 -7.46 0.59
C ARG A 86 -10.61 -8.30 -0.54
N ILE A 87 -9.38 -8.02 -0.93
CA ILE A 87 -8.64 -8.85 -1.89
C ILE A 87 -8.17 -10.11 -1.18
N LYS A 88 -8.72 -11.26 -1.57
CA LYS A 88 -8.32 -12.57 -1.02
C LYS A 88 -6.86 -12.85 -1.39
N ASP A 89 -6.07 -13.22 -0.40
CA ASP A 89 -4.63 -13.48 -0.51
C ASP A 89 -3.79 -12.28 -1.02
N GLY A 90 -4.40 -11.08 -1.07
CA GLY A 90 -3.71 -9.85 -1.42
C GLY A 90 -2.86 -9.32 -0.27
N GLY A 91 -1.59 -9.03 -0.54
CA GLY A 91 -0.70 -8.29 0.37
C GLY A 91 -0.64 -6.81 0.02
N HIS A 92 0.40 -6.12 0.51
CA HIS A 92 0.56 -4.68 0.30
C HIS A 92 0.64 -4.28 -1.19
N PHE A 93 1.19 -5.17 -2.01
CA PHE A 93 1.36 -4.95 -3.44
C PHE A 93 0.11 -5.34 -4.27
N MET A 94 -1.06 -5.44 -3.63
CA MET A 94 -2.31 -5.83 -4.27
C MET A 94 -2.68 -4.96 -5.48
N VAL A 95 -2.35 -3.67 -5.47
CA VAL A 95 -2.65 -2.75 -6.59
C VAL A 95 -1.93 -3.20 -7.87
N TYR A 96 -0.71 -3.75 -7.74
CA TYR A 96 0.02 -4.30 -8.86
C TYR A 96 -0.42 -5.72 -9.22
N LYS A 97 -0.64 -6.57 -8.21
CA LYS A 97 -0.90 -8.02 -8.41
C LYS A 97 -2.35 -8.36 -8.76
N HIS A 98 -3.31 -7.53 -8.34
CA HIS A 98 -4.75 -7.76 -8.46
C HIS A 98 -5.44 -6.57 -9.16
N ALA A 99 -4.73 -5.92 -10.08
CA ALA A 99 -5.19 -4.70 -10.75
C ALA A 99 -6.57 -4.88 -11.41
N GLU A 100 -6.80 -6.00 -12.11
CA GLU A 100 -8.07 -6.28 -12.78
C GLU A 100 -9.25 -6.38 -11.80
N GLU A 101 -9.07 -7.09 -10.68
CA GLU A 101 -10.07 -7.26 -9.64
C GLU A 101 -10.41 -5.92 -8.97
N ILE A 102 -9.38 -5.11 -8.69
CA ILE A 102 -9.52 -3.76 -8.14
C ILE A 102 -10.23 -2.84 -9.14
N SER A 103 -9.83 -2.85 -10.41
CA SER A 103 -10.45 -2.05 -11.47
C SER A 103 -11.92 -2.40 -11.65
N LYS A 104 -12.28 -3.69 -11.59
CA LYS A 104 -13.67 -4.13 -11.64
C LYS A 104 -14.48 -3.52 -10.50
N PHE A 105 -13.99 -3.62 -9.27
CA PHE A 105 -14.67 -3.03 -8.10
C PHE A 105 -14.80 -1.50 -8.23
N ILE A 106 -13.75 -0.81 -8.66
CA ILE A 106 -13.79 0.64 -8.86
C ILE A 106 -14.85 1.01 -9.89
N ASN A 107 -14.87 0.33 -11.05
CA ASN A 107 -15.85 0.59 -12.10
C ASN A 107 -17.29 0.32 -11.63
N GLU A 108 -17.50 -0.76 -10.87
CA GLU A 108 -18.83 -1.09 -10.32
C GLU A 108 -19.33 -0.10 -9.26
N LYS A 109 -18.44 0.56 -8.51
CA LYS A 109 -18.81 1.46 -7.40
C LYS A 109 -18.75 2.94 -7.75
N MET A 110 -17.96 3.31 -8.75
CA MET A 110 -17.71 4.71 -9.10
C MET A 110 -18.36 5.13 -10.42
N ILE A 111 -18.73 4.19 -11.29
CA ILE A 111 -19.52 4.52 -12.48
C ILE A 111 -20.98 4.64 -12.04
N VAL A 112 -21.44 5.88 -11.93
CA VAL A 112 -22.87 6.18 -11.82
C VAL A 112 -23.51 5.81 -13.17
N PRO A 113 -24.60 5.03 -13.22
CA PRO A 113 -25.37 4.88 -14.45
C PRO A 113 -25.73 6.27 -14.95
N VAL A 114 -25.37 6.58 -16.18
CA VAL A 114 -25.90 7.78 -16.85
C VAL A 114 -27.36 7.46 -17.15
N GLU A 115 -28.28 8.10 -16.42
CA GLU A 115 -29.70 8.14 -16.79
C GLU A 115 -29.91 8.91 -18.10
#